data_AF-A0A4Q9MRS7-F1
#
_entry.id   AF-A0A4Q9MRS7-F1
#
_cell.length_a   1.000
_cell.length_b   1.000
_cell.length_c   1.000
_cell.angle_alpha   90.00
_cell.angle_beta   90.00
_cell.angle_gamma   90.00
#
_symmetry.space_group_name_H-M   'P 1'
#
loop_
_entity.id
_entity.type
_entity.pdbx_description
1 polymer ?
#
loop_
_entity_poly.entity_id
_entity_poly.type
_entity_poly.pdbx_seq_one_letter_code
_entity_poly.pdbx_strand_id
1 'polypeptide(L)'
;MSEPIIFYDIPSINVGTWSPYTLRTRYSLNIKGVPYRTVWVEYPDIAALSKQIGAAPTGKSADGTPLYTLPAIYDPNTKTAVSDSGKIARYLDKTYPDTPKLIPAELDVFTAAFEDAFSAAIPRPDYAPIIIPGAFNILRPGSQPYFRQTREAALGAKLEDLAPPGSETRANLWAKVRKDAIKVNAWYEDDGNKDKTFVLGANAGVTYADVIVAAFFAWFKKSLGEDSQEWKDIAAWNGGRWGKLLDAFEKYGAVDAGEEVRLQV
;
A
#
# COMPACT_ATOMS: atom_id res chain seq x y z
N MET A 1 -26.50 11.35 9.49
CA MET A 1 -25.38 11.08 8.55
C MET A 1 -24.32 10.38 9.34
N SER A 2 -23.65 9.36 8.78
CA SER A 2 -22.53 8.71 9.46
C SER A 2 -21.40 9.72 9.69
N GLU A 3 -20.78 9.66 10.86
CA GLU A 3 -19.58 10.44 11.13
C GLU A 3 -18.43 9.91 10.27
N PRO A 4 -17.57 10.76 9.68
CA PRO A 4 -16.44 10.30 8.89
C PRO A 4 -15.48 9.42 9.70
N ILE A 5 -15.05 8.31 9.12
CA ILE A 5 -13.97 7.48 9.67
C ILE A 5 -12.70 8.33 9.78
N ILE A 6 -11.95 8.16 10.88
CA ILE A 6 -10.62 8.74 11.00
C ILE A 6 -9.63 7.73 10.40
N PHE A 7 -9.01 8.09 9.27
CA PHE A 7 -8.02 7.28 8.60
C PHE A 7 -6.61 7.81 8.88
N TYR A 8 -5.73 6.97 9.45
CA TYR A 8 -4.36 7.36 9.78
C TYR A 8 -3.41 6.93 8.66
N ASP A 9 -2.75 7.91 8.03
CA ASP A 9 -1.86 7.75 6.87
C ASP A 9 -0.49 8.44 7.13
N ILE A 10 0.53 8.09 6.36
CA ILE A 10 1.88 8.63 6.49
C ILE A 10 2.06 9.75 5.47
N PRO A 11 2.45 10.97 5.89
CA PRO A 11 2.58 12.08 4.96
C PRO A 11 3.82 11.94 4.07
N SER A 12 3.86 12.75 3.02
CA SER A 12 5.02 12.93 2.15
C SER A 12 5.27 14.42 1.89
N ILE A 13 6.37 14.71 1.19
CA ILE A 13 6.65 15.99 0.57
C ILE A 13 6.06 15.94 -0.84
N ASN A 14 4.99 16.72 -1.07
CA ASN A 14 4.44 17.05 -2.40
C ASN A 14 3.91 15.89 -3.28
N VAL A 15 3.95 14.62 -2.84
CA VAL A 15 3.39 13.49 -3.63
C VAL A 15 2.06 12.95 -3.08
N GLY A 16 1.63 13.47 -1.92
CA GLY A 16 0.40 13.07 -1.23
C GLY A 16 0.55 11.71 -0.54
N THR A 17 -0.45 10.84 -0.69
CA THR A 17 -0.40 9.46 -0.22
C THR A 17 0.55 8.62 -1.09
N TRP A 18 1.26 7.67 -0.49
CA TRP A 18 2.36 6.97 -1.15
C TRP A 18 2.59 5.54 -0.65
N SER A 19 2.33 5.27 0.64
CA SER A 19 2.66 3.97 1.24
C SER A 19 1.77 2.87 0.65
N PRO A 20 2.34 1.72 0.25
CA PRO A 20 1.60 0.67 -0.44
C PRO A 20 0.52 0.05 0.46
N TYR A 21 0.66 0.09 1.78
CA TYR A 21 -0.34 -0.47 2.68
C TYR A 21 -1.45 0.56 2.99
N THR A 22 -1.11 1.83 3.17
CA THR A 22 -2.12 2.86 3.47
C THR A 22 -2.99 3.17 2.25
N LEU A 23 -2.40 3.11 1.05
CA LEU A 23 -3.13 3.14 -0.21
C LEU A 23 -4.21 2.05 -0.30
N ARG A 24 -3.99 0.84 0.25
CA ARG A 24 -5.03 -0.21 0.27
C ARG A 24 -6.27 0.21 1.05
N THR A 25 -6.08 0.85 2.20
CA THR A 25 -7.19 1.37 3.00
C THR A 25 -7.85 2.57 2.32
N ARG A 26 -7.07 3.49 1.75
CA ARG A 26 -7.61 4.64 1.02
C ARG A 26 -8.46 4.22 -0.18
N TYR A 27 -7.95 3.30 -1.02
CA TYR A 27 -8.71 2.72 -2.11
C TYR A 27 -9.97 2.03 -1.60
N SER A 28 -9.87 1.23 -0.53
CA SER A 28 -11.04 0.58 0.07
C SER A 28 -12.13 1.56 0.49
N LEU A 29 -11.77 2.66 1.17
CA LEU A 29 -12.70 3.71 1.59
C LEU A 29 -13.34 4.41 0.37
N ASN A 30 -12.52 4.79 -0.62
CA ASN A 30 -12.97 5.49 -1.83
C ASN A 30 -13.87 4.61 -2.72
N ILE A 31 -13.53 3.33 -2.93
CA ILE A 31 -14.36 2.38 -3.69
C ILE A 31 -15.72 2.20 -3.02
N LYS A 32 -15.72 2.14 -1.69
CA LYS A 32 -16.95 1.97 -0.91
C LYS A 32 -17.78 3.24 -0.77
N GLY A 33 -17.21 4.41 -1.06
CA GLY A 33 -17.83 5.69 -0.80
C GLY A 33 -18.07 5.94 0.69
N VAL A 34 -17.30 5.31 1.58
CA VAL A 34 -17.41 5.53 3.03
C VAL A 34 -16.71 6.84 3.38
N PRO A 35 -17.40 7.83 3.98
CA PRO A 35 -16.79 9.10 4.34
C PRO A 35 -15.65 8.91 5.33
N TYR A 36 -14.53 9.59 5.09
CA TYR A 36 -13.39 9.60 6.00
C TYR A 36 -12.69 10.95 5.98
N ARG A 37 -11.82 11.15 6.97
CA ARG A 37 -10.83 12.21 7.02
C ARG A 37 -9.47 11.61 7.35
N THR A 38 -8.43 12.10 6.70
CA THR A 38 -7.06 11.66 6.93
C THR A 38 -6.47 12.37 8.14
N VAL A 39 -5.78 11.64 9.00
CA VAL A 39 -4.85 12.17 9.99
C VAL A 39 -3.44 11.73 9.59
N TRP A 40 -2.58 12.71 9.36
CA TRP A 40 -1.19 12.49 8.96
C TRP A 40 -0.32 12.20 10.17
N VAL A 41 0.45 11.11 10.09
CA VAL A 41 1.27 10.59 11.19
C VAL A 41 2.67 10.32 10.68
N GLU A 42 3.65 11.03 11.22
CA GLU A 42 5.06 10.74 10.93
C GLU A 42 5.44 9.37 11.50
N TYR A 43 6.38 8.67 10.84
CA TYR A 43 6.83 7.34 11.26
C TYR A 43 7.15 7.18 12.76
N PRO A 44 7.89 8.07 13.44
CA PRO A 44 8.20 7.91 14.87
C PRO A 44 6.96 7.93 15.78
N ASP A 45 5.85 8.52 15.34
CA ASP A 45 4.66 8.75 16.16
C ASP A 45 3.63 7.61 16.05
N ILE A 46 3.78 6.71 15.07
CA ILE A 46 2.82 5.64 14.77
C ILE A 46 2.52 4.77 16.00
N ALA A 47 3.55 4.41 16.76
CA ALA A 47 3.38 3.55 17.93
C ALA A 47 2.65 4.25 19.08
N ALA A 48 2.96 5.52 19.33
CA ALA A 48 2.28 6.32 20.35
C ALA A 48 0.81 6.53 19.99
N LEU A 49 0.53 6.92 18.75
CA LEU A 49 -0.83 7.06 18.24
C LEU A 49 -1.62 5.75 18.35
N SER A 50 -1.04 4.65 17.88
CA SER A 50 -1.74 3.35 17.85
C SER A 50 -2.15 2.93 19.26
N LYS A 51 -1.29 3.14 20.26
CA LYS A 51 -1.63 2.92 21.68
C LYS A 51 -2.73 3.86 22.16
N GLN A 52 -2.65 5.16 21.82
CA GLN A 52 -3.65 6.16 22.21
C GLN A 52 -5.06 5.81 21.70
N ILE A 53 -5.18 5.34 20.45
CA ILE A 53 -6.48 5.00 19.86
C ILE A 53 -6.93 3.56 20.17
N GLY A 54 -6.09 2.76 20.84
CA GLY A 54 -6.37 1.35 21.12
C GLY A 54 -6.24 0.43 19.91
N ALA A 55 -5.50 0.81 18.86
CA ALA A 55 -5.21 -0.04 17.73
C ALA A 55 -4.17 -1.12 18.10
N ALA A 56 -4.43 -2.36 17.70
CA ALA A 56 -3.53 -3.48 17.98
C ALA A 56 -2.21 -3.37 17.18
N PRO A 57 -1.09 -3.91 17.68
CA PRO A 57 0.09 -4.10 16.86
C PRO A 57 -0.20 -5.08 15.71
N THR A 58 0.46 -4.91 14.57
CA THR A 58 0.26 -5.73 13.38
C THR A 58 1.34 -6.79 13.20
N GLY A 59 2.33 -6.82 14.10
CA GLY A 59 3.42 -7.79 14.07
C GLY A 59 4.32 -7.67 15.30
N LYS A 60 5.49 -8.29 15.21
CA LYS A 60 6.56 -8.17 16.20
C LYS A 60 7.89 -7.93 15.50
N SER A 61 8.72 -7.11 16.10
CA SER A 61 10.13 -6.94 15.74
C SER A 61 10.92 -8.22 16.05
N ALA A 62 12.16 -8.32 15.54
CA ALA A 62 13.02 -9.48 15.76
C ALA A 62 13.35 -9.74 17.25
N ASP A 63 13.33 -8.70 18.08
CA ASP A 63 13.50 -8.74 19.54
C ASP A 63 12.20 -9.08 20.29
N GLY A 64 11.09 -9.31 19.58
CA GLY A 64 9.78 -9.60 20.15
C GLY A 64 8.94 -8.38 20.51
N THR A 65 9.47 -7.15 20.36
CA THR A 65 8.75 -5.92 20.64
C THR A 65 7.53 -5.77 19.71
N PRO A 66 6.34 -5.39 20.21
CA PRO A 66 5.16 -5.16 19.35
C PRO A 66 5.44 -4.12 18.27
N LEU A 67 5.17 -4.48 17.01
CA LEU A 67 5.30 -3.59 15.86
C LEU A 67 3.95 -2.93 15.54
N TYR A 68 3.91 -1.61 15.65
CA TYR A 68 2.75 -0.80 15.26
C TYR A 68 3.00 -0.22 13.87
N THR A 69 1.99 -0.30 13.01
CA THR A 69 2.09 0.14 11.61
C THR A 69 0.84 0.87 11.19
N LEU A 70 0.93 1.58 10.06
CA LEU A 70 -0.21 2.12 9.34
C LEU A 70 -0.43 1.31 8.05
N PRO A 71 -1.68 1.16 7.59
CA PRO A 71 -2.85 1.94 7.99
C PRO A 71 -3.47 1.50 9.33
N ALA A 72 -4.11 2.47 9.97
CA ALA A 72 -5.08 2.26 11.01
C ALA A 72 -6.29 3.16 10.75
N ILE A 73 -7.45 2.76 11.27
CA ILE A 73 -8.65 3.58 11.28
C ILE A 73 -9.23 3.64 12.70
N TYR A 74 -9.93 4.73 13.00
CA TYR A 74 -10.89 4.79 14.10
C TYR A 74 -12.26 5.14 13.52
N ASP A 75 -13.22 4.25 13.71
CA ASP A 75 -14.60 4.48 13.31
C ASP A 75 -15.39 5.05 14.49
N PRO A 76 -15.79 6.34 14.46
CA PRO A 76 -16.58 6.94 15.54
C PRO A 76 -17.98 6.34 15.65
N ASN A 77 -18.54 5.82 14.55
CA ASN A 77 -19.89 5.25 14.53
C ASN A 77 -19.97 3.94 15.33
N THR A 78 -18.88 3.16 15.36
CA THR A 78 -18.80 1.91 16.15
C THR A 78 -17.81 1.98 17.31
N LYS A 79 -17.14 3.12 17.50
CA LYS A 79 -16.07 3.34 18.49
C LYS A 79 -14.98 2.28 18.42
N THR A 80 -14.59 1.89 17.21
CA THR A 80 -13.66 0.77 16.96
C THR A 80 -12.40 1.26 16.27
N ALA A 81 -11.24 0.91 16.84
CA ALA A 81 -9.95 1.05 16.18
C ALA A 81 -9.57 -0.25 15.47
N VAL A 82 -9.12 -0.16 14.22
CA VAL A 82 -8.65 -1.31 13.43
C VAL A 82 -7.34 -0.94 12.75
N SER A 83 -6.31 -1.74 12.97
CA SER A 83 -5.03 -1.70 12.23
C SER A 83 -4.93 -2.95 11.34
N ASP A 84 -3.98 -2.94 10.40
CA ASP A 84 -3.82 -3.91 9.31
C ASP A 84 -4.80 -3.69 8.14
N SER A 85 -4.28 -3.41 6.95
CA SER A 85 -5.09 -3.08 5.78
C SER A 85 -6.11 -4.17 5.41
N GLY A 86 -5.73 -5.45 5.56
CA GLY A 86 -6.61 -6.58 5.25
C GLY A 86 -7.71 -6.76 6.29
N LYS A 87 -7.41 -6.51 7.57
CA LYS A 87 -8.44 -6.47 8.63
C LYS A 87 -9.36 -5.27 8.46
N ILE A 88 -8.84 -4.11 8.07
CA ILE A 88 -9.62 -2.92 7.78
C ILE A 88 -10.59 -3.17 6.62
N ALA A 89 -10.14 -3.78 5.51
CA ALA A 89 -11.02 -4.12 4.40
C ALA A 89 -12.18 -5.03 4.81
N ARG A 90 -11.89 -6.10 5.59
CA ARG A 90 -12.92 -6.99 6.16
C ARG A 90 -13.88 -6.27 7.10
N TYR A 91 -13.35 -5.38 7.95
CA TYR A 91 -14.17 -4.55 8.83
C TYR A 91 -15.12 -3.68 8.01
N LEU A 92 -14.63 -3.00 6.96
CA LEU A 92 -15.45 -2.15 6.11
C LEU A 92 -16.54 -2.96 5.38
N ASP A 93 -16.21 -4.14 4.84
CA ASP A 93 -17.20 -5.02 4.21
C ASP A 93 -18.30 -5.50 5.18
N LYS A 94 -17.94 -5.76 6.44
CA LYS A 94 -18.88 -6.19 7.49
C LYS A 94 -19.74 -5.02 7.99
N THR A 95 -19.14 -3.88 8.28
CA THR A 95 -19.77 -2.75 8.96
C THR A 95 -20.59 -1.89 7.99
N TYR A 96 -20.19 -1.82 6.72
CA TYR A 96 -20.87 -1.04 5.67
C TYR A 96 -21.35 -1.95 4.53
N PRO A 97 -22.33 -2.85 4.78
CA PRO A 97 -22.71 -3.91 3.84
C PRO A 97 -23.39 -3.39 2.55
N ASP A 98 -23.96 -2.18 2.59
CA ASP A 98 -24.64 -1.54 1.44
C ASP A 98 -23.66 -0.91 0.43
N THR A 99 -22.35 -1.02 0.70
CA THR A 99 -21.27 -0.53 -0.17
C THR A 99 -20.70 -1.67 -1.03
N PRO A 100 -20.05 -1.38 -2.18
CA PRO A 100 -19.39 -2.40 -3.00
C PRO A 100 -18.51 -3.34 -2.18
N LYS A 101 -18.71 -4.66 -2.32
CA LYS A 101 -17.94 -5.67 -1.57
C LYS A 101 -16.54 -5.83 -2.16
N LEU A 102 -15.52 -5.67 -1.32
CA LEU A 102 -14.12 -5.82 -1.75
C LEU A 102 -13.61 -7.25 -1.55
N ILE A 103 -14.07 -7.91 -0.50
CA ILE A 103 -13.79 -9.29 -0.14
C ILE A 103 -15.13 -10.02 -0.09
N PRO A 104 -15.59 -10.59 -1.22
CA PRO A 104 -16.74 -11.49 -1.21
C PRO A 104 -16.53 -12.60 -0.17
N ALA A 105 -17.58 -12.95 0.57
CA ALA A 105 -17.46 -13.84 1.73
C ALA A 105 -16.92 -15.22 1.34
N GLU A 106 -17.34 -15.72 0.18
CA GLU A 106 -16.88 -16.94 -0.46
C GLU A 106 -15.41 -16.89 -0.93
N LEU A 107 -14.82 -15.70 -1.01
CA LEU A 107 -13.43 -15.46 -1.43
C LEU A 107 -12.50 -14.98 -0.30
N ASP A 108 -12.96 -14.92 0.95
CA ASP A 108 -12.15 -14.37 2.05
C ASP A 108 -10.82 -15.15 2.22
N VAL A 109 -10.90 -16.48 2.28
CA VAL A 109 -9.71 -17.33 2.41
C VAL A 109 -8.79 -17.22 1.19
N PHE A 110 -9.36 -17.10 -0.01
CA PHE A 110 -8.60 -16.93 -1.25
C PHE A 110 -7.94 -15.55 -1.33
N THR A 111 -8.56 -14.53 -0.75
CA THR A 111 -7.99 -13.18 -0.67
C THR A 111 -6.77 -13.17 0.26
N ALA A 112 -6.85 -13.85 1.41
CA ALA A 112 -5.69 -14.04 2.29
C ALA A 112 -4.57 -14.81 1.59
N ALA A 113 -4.90 -15.93 0.95
CA ALA A 113 -3.93 -16.72 0.17
C ALA A 113 -3.33 -15.93 -1.00
N PHE A 114 -4.11 -15.07 -1.66
CA PHE A 114 -3.63 -14.19 -2.72
C PHE A 114 -2.63 -13.15 -2.20
N GLU A 115 -2.87 -12.57 -1.02
CA GLU A 115 -1.92 -11.63 -0.41
C GLU A 115 -0.57 -12.27 -0.11
N ASP A 116 -0.58 -13.50 0.42
CA ASP A 116 0.63 -14.30 0.64
C ASP A 116 1.31 -14.66 -0.69
N ALA A 117 0.53 -15.13 -1.67
CA ALA A 117 1.04 -15.48 -3.00
C ALA A 117 1.66 -14.28 -3.71
N PHE A 118 1.01 -13.11 -3.68
CA PHE A 118 1.51 -11.87 -4.25
C PHE A 118 2.83 -11.45 -3.60
N SER A 119 2.90 -11.50 -2.27
CA SER A 119 4.13 -11.20 -1.51
C SER A 119 5.27 -12.16 -1.83
N ALA A 120 4.97 -13.44 -2.10
CA ALA A 120 5.95 -14.44 -2.53
C ALA A 120 6.30 -14.34 -4.02
N ALA A 121 5.43 -13.76 -4.85
CA ALA A 121 5.65 -13.61 -6.28
C ALA A 121 6.52 -12.40 -6.62
N ILE A 122 6.48 -11.35 -5.79
CA ILE A 122 7.35 -10.18 -5.88
C ILE A 122 8.11 -10.05 -4.55
N PRO A 123 9.20 -10.82 -4.34
CA PRO A 123 9.88 -10.86 -3.05
C PRO A 123 10.49 -9.51 -2.67
N ARG A 124 10.35 -9.15 -1.39
CA ARG A 124 10.91 -7.89 -0.84
C ARG A 124 12.37 -7.62 -1.22
N PRO A 125 13.30 -8.59 -1.18
CA PRO A 125 14.69 -8.34 -1.56
C PRO A 125 14.89 -7.87 -3.00
N ASP A 126 13.98 -8.21 -3.92
CA ASP A 126 14.16 -7.91 -5.35
C ASP A 126 13.78 -6.46 -5.68
N TYR A 127 12.88 -5.82 -4.92
CA TYR A 127 12.49 -4.43 -5.14
C TYR A 127 12.94 -3.44 -4.04
N ALA A 128 13.11 -3.90 -2.79
CA ALA A 128 13.37 -3.00 -1.66
C ALA A 128 14.61 -2.11 -1.85
N PRO A 129 15.75 -2.61 -2.38
CA PRO A 129 16.93 -1.78 -2.64
C PRO A 129 16.68 -0.60 -3.59
N ILE A 130 15.68 -0.71 -4.48
CA ILE A 130 15.33 0.33 -5.45
C ILE A 130 14.31 1.30 -4.86
N ILE A 131 13.21 0.77 -4.30
CA ILE A 131 12.07 1.60 -3.90
C ILE A 131 12.29 2.31 -2.57
N ILE A 132 13.05 1.72 -1.64
CA ILE A 132 13.25 2.28 -0.29
C ILE A 132 14.03 3.61 -0.33
N PRO A 133 15.12 3.74 -1.10
CA PRO A 133 15.77 5.04 -1.30
C PRO A 133 14.85 6.07 -1.96
N GLY A 134 14.05 5.68 -2.96
CA GLY A 134 13.05 6.58 -3.58
C GLY A 134 12.00 7.05 -2.57
N ALA A 135 11.47 6.11 -1.77
CA ALA A 135 10.51 6.41 -0.72
C ALA A 135 11.11 7.35 0.34
N PHE A 136 12.37 7.17 0.73
CA PHE A 136 13.06 8.07 1.66
C PHE A 136 13.06 9.53 1.16
N ASN A 137 13.30 9.73 -0.14
CA ASN A 137 13.40 11.08 -0.74
C ASN A 137 12.07 11.86 -0.73
N ILE A 138 10.94 11.16 -0.64
CA ILE A 138 9.61 11.80 -0.57
C ILE A 138 9.12 11.97 0.88
N LEU A 139 9.85 11.50 1.89
CA LEU A 139 9.44 11.65 3.29
C LEU A 139 9.67 13.07 3.80
N ARG A 140 8.75 13.54 4.63
CA ARG A 140 8.96 14.74 5.43
C ARG A 140 10.16 14.58 6.37
N PRO A 141 10.83 15.67 6.78
CA PRO A 141 12.01 15.61 7.64
C PRO A 141 11.79 14.87 8.97
N GLY A 142 10.59 14.91 9.55
CA GLY A 142 10.27 14.20 10.80
C GLY A 142 10.35 12.66 10.67
N SER A 143 9.99 12.12 9.50
CA SER A 143 10.04 10.69 9.22
C SER A 143 11.41 10.18 8.79
N GLN A 144 12.26 11.03 8.20
CA GLN A 144 13.52 10.61 7.57
C GLN A 144 14.50 9.91 8.54
N PRO A 145 14.80 10.44 9.74
CA PRO A 145 15.73 9.78 10.67
C PRO A 145 15.28 8.38 11.07
N TYR A 146 14.01 8.24 11.46
CA TYR A 146 13.42 6.95 11.82
C TYR A 146 13.46 5.98 10.63
N PHE A 147 13.05 6.44 9.45
CA PHE A 147 13.01 5.59 8.26
C PHE A 147 14.40 5.12 7.87
N ARG A 148 15.39 6.02 7.77
CA ARG A 148 16.77 5.64 7.46
C ARG A 148 17.31 4.63 8.46
N GLN A 149 17.22 4.93 9.76
CA GLN A 149 17.74 4.04 10.81
C GLN A 149 17.14 2.63 10.71
N THR A 150 15.82 2.54 10.61
CA THR A 150 15.12 1.25 10.60
C THR A 150 15.32 0.47 9.29
N ARG A 151 15.39 1.15 8.15
CA ARG A 151 15.55 0.49 6.84
C ARG A 151 16.99 0.08 6.56
N GLU A 152 17.98 0.91 6.92
CA GLU A 152 19.40 0.53 6.83
C GLU A 152 19.70 -0.68 7.72
N ALA A 153 19.16 -0.71 8.95
CA ALA A 153 19.30 -1.87 9.83
C ALA A 153 18.65 -3.13 9.24
N ALA A 154 17.46 -3.01 8.64
CA ALA A 154 16.75 -4.14 8.05
C ALA A 154 17.37 -4.65 6.74
N LEU A 155 18.03 -3.77 5.97
CA LEU A 155 18.62 -4.10 4.68
C LEU A 155 20.14 -4.35 4.75
N GLY A 156 20.78 -4.01 5.87
CA GLY A 156 22.20 -4.28 6.12
C GLY A 156 23.17 -3.35 5.38
N ALA A 157 22.71 -2.24 4.81
CA ALA A 157 23.53 -1.29 4.07
C ALA A 157 22.95 0.14 4.13
N LYS A 158 23.77 1.13 3.77
CA LYS A 158 23.32 2.53 3.59
C LYS A 158 22.36 2.62 2.40
N LEU A 159 21.37 3.51 2.50
CA LEU A 159 20.34 3.64 1.46
C LEU A 159 20.95 3.92 0.07
N GLU A 160 22.01 4.72 0.05
CA GLU A 160 22.74 5.13 -1.15
C GLU A 160 23.49 3.95 -1.81
N ASP A 161 23.92 2.96 -1.00
CA ASP A 161 24.74 1.82 -1.45
C ASP A 161 23.90 0.61 -1.90
N LEU A 162 22.58 0.62 -1.62
CA LEU A 162 21.69 -0.52 -1.88
C LEU A 162 21.59 -0.88 -3.37
N ALA A 163 21.25 0.11 -4.21
CA ALA A 163 21.13 -0.05 -5.66
C ALA A 163 21.33 1.31 -6.36
N PRO A 164 22.58 1.83 -6.40
CA PRO A 164 22.89 3.13 -6.98
C PRO A 164 22.38 3.25 -8.43
N PRO A 165 21.85 4.41 -8.86
CA PRO A 165 21.49 4.66 -10.25
C PRO A 165 22.65 4.31 -11.22
N GLY A 166 22.34 3.58 -12.29
CA GLY A 166 23.34 3.15 -13.29
C GLY A 166 24.24 1.98 -12.88
N SER A 167 24.13 1.46 -11.64
CA SER A 167 24.92 0.29 -11.21
C SER A 167 24.41 -1.02 -11.82
N GLU A 168 25.32 -1.99 -11.97
CA GLU A 168 24.97 -3.36 -12.36
C GLU A 168 23.99 -4.01 -11.36
N THR A 169 24.18 -3.75 -10.06
CA THR A 169 23.26 -4.19 -8.99
C THR A 169 21.84 -3.71 -9.25
N ARG A 170 21.65 -2.42 -9.55
CA ARG A 170 20.33 -1.86 -9.86
C ARG A 170 19.74 -2.49 -11.12
N ALA A 171 20.53 -2.67 -12.18
CA ALA A 171 20.07 -3.30 -13.42
C ALA A 171 19.61 -4.75 -13.20
N ASN A 172 20.37 -5.54 -12.43
CA ASN A 172 20.04 -6.92 -12.09
C ASN A 172 18.75 -7.00 -11.25
N LEU A 173 18.60 -6.16 -10.23
CA LEU A 173 17.39 -6.10 -9.42
C LEU A 173 16.18 -5.65 -10.25
N TRP A 174 16.35 -4.65 -11.13
CA TRP A 174 15.29 -4.19 -12.02
C TRP A 174 14.80 -5.29 -12.97
N ALA A 175 15.71 -6.11 -13.50
CA ALA A 175 15.36 -7.28 -14.30
C ALA A 175 14.54 -8.31 -13.51
N LYS A 176 14.82 -8.48 -12.20
CA LYS A 176 14.01 -9.32 -11.32
C LYS A 176 12.63 -8.73 -11.07
N VAL A 177 12.52 -7.44 -10.74
CA VAL A 177 11.21 -6.77 -10.57
C VAL A 177 10.34 -6.96 -11.82
N ARG A 178 10.94 -6.83 -13.02
CA ARG A 178 10.24 -7.11 -14.28
C ARG A 178 9.80 -8.57 -14.41
N LYS A 179 10.67 -9.53 -14.07
CA LYS A 179 10.34 -10.96 -14.07
C LYS A 179 9.21 -11.30 -13.10
N ASP A 180 9.21 -10.68 -11.93
CA ASP A 180 8.21 -10.89 -10.90
C ASP A 180 6.86 -10.28 -11.31
N ALA A 181 6.88 -9.11 -11.95
CA ALA A 181 5.70 -8.54 -12.59
C ALA A 181 5.14 -9.48 -13.68
N ILE A 182 5.99 -10.10 -14.52
CA ILE A 182 5.55 -11.13 -15.48
C ILE A 182 4.87 -12.31 -14.78
N LYS A 183 5.39 -12.76 -13.62
CA LYS A 183 4.78 -13.84 -12.84
C LYS A 183 3.38 -13.48 -12.35
N VAL A 184 3.19 -12.26 -11.81
CA VAL A 184 1.87 -11.78 -11.40
C VAL A 184 0.94 -11.60 -12.59
N ASN A 185 1.44 -11.10 -13.72
CA ASN A 185 0.67 -10.97 -14.97
C ASN A 185 0.09 -12.31 -15.43
N ALA A 186 0.85 -13.39 -15.32
CA ALA A 186 0.40 -14.71 -15.74
C ALA A 186 -0.88 -15.16 -15.02
N TRP A 187 -1.10 -14.74 -13.76
CA TRP A 187 -2.34 -15.06 -13.03
C TRP A 187 -3.58 -14.40 -13.63
N TYR A 188 -3.43 -13.22 -14.23
CA TYR A 188 -4.54 -12.54 -14.91
C TYR A 188 -4.88 -13.19 -16.25
N GLU A 189 -3.90 -13.83 -16.88
CA GLU A 189 -4.02 -14.45 -18.21
C GLU A 189 -4.32 -15.95 -18.15
N ASP A 190 -4.37 -16.53 -16.95
CA ASP A 190 -4.53 -17.98 -16.74
C ASP A 190 -5.87 -18.51 -17.29
N ASP A 191 -6.91 -17.67 -17.30
CA ASP A 191 -8.21 -17.97 -17.92
C ASP A 191 -8.24 -17.73 -19.45
N GLY A 192 -7.09 -17.38 -20.04
CA GLY A 192 -6.93 -17.06 -21.46
C GLY A 192 -7.32 -15.62 -21.84
N ASN A 193 -7.87 -14.82 -20.93
CA ASN A 193 -8.29 -13.46 -21.19
C ASN A 193 -7.15 -12.45 -20.96
N LYS A 194 -6.46 -12.10 -22.05
CA LYS A 194 -5.34 -11.14 -22.01
C LYS A 194 -5.76 -9.70 -21.76
N ASP A 195 -7.02 -9.36 -21.98
CA ASP A 195 -7.54 -7.99 -21.85
C ASP A 195 -8.19 -7.72 -20.47
N LYS A 196 -8.18 -8.73 -19.60
CA LYS A 196 -8.75 -8.66 -18.25
C LYS A 196 -8.04 -7.60 -17.41
N THR A 197 -8.73 -6.54 -16.98
CA THR A 197 -8.11 -5.49 -16.14
C THR A 197 -8.02 -5.88 -14.65
N PHE A 198 -9.07 -6.52 -14.12
CA PHE A 198 -9.18 -6.89 -12.70
C PHE A 198 -9.06 -8.40 -12.48
N VAL A 199 -8.60 -8.84 -11.32
CA VAL A 199 -8.32 -10.24 -10.96
C VAL A 199 -9.51 -11.17 -11.21
N LEU A 200 -10.74 -10.74 -10.89
CA LEU A 200 -11.97 -11.50 -11.15
C LEU A 200 -12.70 -11.07 -12.44
N GLY A 201 -12.14 -10.13 -13.19
CA GLY A 201 -12.71 -9.58 -14.42
C GLY A 201 -13.67 -8.42 -14.17
N ALA A 202 -14.02 -7.69 -15.23
CA ALA A 202 -14.79 -6.44 -15.13
C ALA A 202 -16.18 -6.62 -14.50
N ASN A 203 -16.85 -7.75 -14.74
CA ASN A 203 -18.20 -8.01 -14.24
C ASN A 203 -18.26 -8.23 -12.72
N ALA A 204 -17.16 -8.68 -12.10
CA ALA A 204 -17.07 -8.87 -10.66
C ALA A 204 -16.77 -7.55 -9.90
N GLY A 205 -16.49 -6.46 -10.63
CA GLY A 205 -16.05 -5.20 -10.03
C GLY A 205 -14.62 -5.27 -9.48
N VAL A 206 -14.25 -4.25 -8.71
CA VAL A 206 -12.93 -4.15 -8.07
C VAL A 206 -12.95 -4.93 -6.76
N THR A 207 -11.97 -5.82 -6.57
CA THR A 207 -11.79 -6.60 -5.34
C THR A 207 -10.59 -6.11 -4.53
N TYR A 208 -10.45 -6.61 -3.30
CA TYR A 208 -9.28 -6.33 -2.49
C TYR A 208 -7.97 -6.90 -3.08
N ALA A 209 -8.06 -7.96 -3.90
CA ALA A 209 -6.91 -8.46 -4.65
C ALA A 209 -6.40 -7.43 -5.67
N ASP A 210 -7.31 -6.75 -6.37
CA ASP A 210 -6.96 -5.63 -7.26
C ASP A 210 -6.34 -4.47 -6.48
N VAL A 211 -6.91 -4.16 -5.31
CA VAL A 211 -6.41 -3.09 -4.40
C VAL A 211 -4.97 -3.39 -3.95
N ILE A 212 -4.64 -4.64 -3.62
CA ILE A 212 -3.28 -5.05 -3.24
C ILE A 212 -2.29 -4.74 -4.38
N VAL A 213 -2.62 -5.15 -5.61
CA VAL A 213 -1.74 -4.98 -6.77
C VAL A 213 -1.62 -3.52 -7.18
N ALA A 214 -2.75 -2.80 -7.24
CA ALA A 214 -2.78 -1.39 -7.58
C ALA A 214 -2.00 -0.54 -6.56
N ALA A 215 -2.16 -0.79 -5.27
CA ALA A 215 -1.42 -0.07 -4.23
C ALA A 215 0.10 -0.32 -4.30
N PHE A 216 0.52 -1.53 -4.69
CA PHE A 216 1.94 -1.85 -4.89
C PHE A 216 2.54 -1.06 -6.06
N PHE A 217 1.91 -1.05 -7.23
CA PHE A 217 2.44 -0.31 -8.38
C PHE A 217 2.29 1.21 -8.23
N ALA A 218 1.24 1.68 -7.56
CA ALA A 218 1.11 3.09 -7.20
C ALA A 218 2.25 3.56 -6.28
N TRP A 219 2.74 2.70 -5.38
CA TRP A 219 3.90 3.01 -4.56
C TRP A 219 5.17 3.27 -5.39
N PHE A 220 5.40 2.50 -6.46
CA PHE A 220 6.47 2.78 -7.43
C PHE A 220 6.28 4.12 -8.12
N LYS A 221 5.09 4.36 -8.68
CA LYS A 221 4.72 5.64 -9.33
C LYS A 221 5.00 6.83 -8.40
N LYS A 222 4.60 6.73 -7.13
CA LYS A 222 4.74 7.81 -6.14
C LYS A 222 6.17 8.01 -5.64
N SER A 223 6.89 6.94 -5.37
CA SER A 223 8.22 7.03 -4.73
C SER A 223 9.36 7.25 -5.71
N LEU A 224 9.23 6.78 -6.95
CA LEU A 224 10.23 7.00 -8.00
C LEU A 224 9.89 8.24 -8.85
N GLY A 225 8.66 8.73 -8.77
CA GLY A 225 8.15 9.87 -9.51
C GLY A 225 7.35 9.45 -10.75
N GLU A 226 6.24 10.13 -10.97
CA GLU A 226 5.31 9.84 -12.07
C GLU A 226 5.93 10.10 -13.45
N ASP A 227 6.89 11.02 -13.56
CA ASP A 227 7.58 11.31 -14.82
C ASP A 227 8.85 10.48 -15.03
N SER A 228 9.21 9.62 -14.07
CA SER A 228 10.42 8.80 -14.10
C SER A 228 10.40 7.77 -15.23
N GLN A 229 11.59 7.38 -15.70
CA GLN A 229 11.71 6.29 -16.67
C GLN A 229 11.28 4.96 -16.03
N GLU A 230 11.57 4.75 -14.75
CA GLU A 230 11.15 3.56 -14.01
C GLU A 230 9.63 3.38 -14.00
N TRP A 231 8.87 4.45 -13.77
CA TRP A 231 7.40 4.36 -13.84
C TRP A 231 6.92 4.12 -15.28
N LYS A 232 7.47 4.82 -16.27
CA LYS A 232 7.13 4.62 -17.69
C LYS A 232 7.36 3.18 -18.13
N ASP A 233 8.46 2.57 -17.70
CA ASP A 233 8.77 1.16 -17.97
C ASP A 233 7.72 0.25 -17.33
N ILE A 234 7.47 0.39 -16.02
CA ILE A 234 6.46 -0.42 -15.31
C ILE A 234 5.09 -0.28 -15.99
N ALA A 235 4.66 0.95 -16.30
CA ALA A 235 3.38 1.21 -16.94
C ALA A 235 3.26 0.53 -18.29
N ALA A 236 4.36 0.38 -19.05
CA ALA A 236 4.41 -0.27 -20.36
C ALA A 236 4.59 -1.79 -20.31
N TRP A 237 5.08 -2.35 -19.19
CA TRP A 237 5.27 -3.79 -19.06
C TRP A 237 3.96 -4.57 -19.27
N ASN A 238 4.11 -5.82 -19.71
CA ASN A 238 3.00 -6.77 -19.84
C ASN A 238 1.83 -6.23 -20.67
N GLY A 239 2.13 -5.62 -21.84
CA GLY A 239 1.09 -5.05 -22.70
C GLY A 239 0.39 -3.82 -22.12
N GLY A 240 1.07 -3.11 -21.22
CA GLY A 240 0.56 -1.94 -20.52
C GLY A 240 -0.32 -2.24 -19.31
N ARG A 241 -0.32 -3.48 -18.80
CA ARG A 241 -1.27 -3.92 -17.76
C ARG A 241 -1.24 -3.04 -16.52
N TRP A 242 -0.06 -2.75 -15.99
CA TRP A 242 0.08 -2.04 -14.72
C TRP A 242 -0.29 -0.57 -14.84
N GLY A 243 -0.02 0.06 -15.99
CA GLY A 243 -0.52 1.39 -16.32
C GLY A 243 -2.05 1.40 -16.34
N LYS A 244 -2.67 0.53 -17.16
CA LYS A 244 -4.13 0.40 -17.29
C LYS A 244 -4.82 0.13 -15.94
N LEU A 245 -4.20 -0.70 -15.09
CA LEU A 245 -4.71 -0.95 -13.74
C LEU A 245 -4.73 0.33 -12.90
N LEU A 246 -3.65 1.11 -12.90
CA LEU A 246 -3.63 2.37 -12.14
C LEU A 246 -4.59 3.41 -12.75
N ASP A 247 -4.70 3.49 -14.07
CA ASP A 247 -5.67 4.36 -14.75
C ASP A 247 -7.11 4.03 -14.28
N ALA A 248 -7.45 2.74 -14.18
CA ALA A 248 -8.75 2.29 -13.68
C ALA A 248 -8.98 2.63 -12.18
N PHE A 249 -7.89 2.82 -11.42
CA PHE A 249 -7.91 3.20 -10.01
C PHE A 249 -7.85 4.72 -9.76
N GLU A 250 -7.59 5.56 -10.77
CA GLU A 250 -7.47 7.02 -10.59
C GLU A 250 -8.69 7.64 -9.93
N LYS A 251 -9.90 7.21 -10.31
CA LYS A 251 -11.16 7.66 -9.69
C LYS A 251 -11.28 7.30 -8.21
N TYR A 252 -10.53 6.32 -7.74
CA TYR A 252 -10.45 5.92 -6.34
C TYR A 252 -9.19 6.48 -5.64
N GLY A 253 -8.40 7.31 -6.33
CA GLY A 253 -7.18 7.93 -5.80
C GLY A 253 -7.42 9.24 -5.06
N ALA A 254 -8.67 9.65 -4.82
CA ALA A 254 -8.99 10.91 -4.15
C ALA A 254 -8.32 11.00 -2.77
N VAL A 255 -7.71 12.16 -2.50
CA VAL A 255 -7.02 12.49 -1.25
C VAL A 255 -7.66 13.75 -0.69
N ASP A 256 -8.14 13.67 0.54
CA ASP A 256 -8.59 14.81 1.32
C ASP A 256 -7.39 15.57 1.92
N ALA A 257 -7.59 16.83 2.33
CA ALA A 257 -6.51 17.63 2.92
C ALA A 257 -5.93 16.98 4.19
N GLY A 258 -6.79 16.33 4.97
CA GLY A 258 -6.46 15.77 6.26
C GLY A 258 -6.05 16.81 7.30
N GLU A 259 -5.63 16.33 8.47
CA GLU A 259 -5.05 17.12 9.55
C GLU A 259 -3.83 16.41 10.17
N GLU A 260 -2.95 17.15 10.84
CA GLU A 260 -1.80 16.55 11.52
C GLU A 260 -2.23 15.85 12.82
N VAL A 261 -1.57 14.75 13.16
CA VAL A 261 -1.83 14.00 14.40
C VAL A 261 -1.65 14.88 15.64
N ARG A 262 -2.55 14.71 16.61
CA ARG A 262 -2.45 15.31 17.95
C ARG A 262 -2.31 14.21 18.98
N LEU A 263 -1.08 14.01 19.45
CA LEU A 263 -0.79 13.10 20.55
C LEU A 263 -1.11 13.79 21.88
N GLN A 264 -1.78 13.08 22.78
CA GLN A 264 -1.94 13.54 24.16
C GLN A 264 -0.63 13.23 24.91
N VAL A 265 0.02 14.29 25.40
CA VAL A 265 1.21 14.19 26.26
C VAL A 265 0.80 13.89 27.69
#